data_AF-A0A948UMR1-F1
#
_entry.id   AF-A0A948UMR1-F1
#
_cell.length_a   1.000
_cell.length_b   1.000
_cell.length_c   1.000
_cell.angle_alpha   90.00
_cell.angle_beta   90.00
_cell.angle_gamma   90.00
#
_symmetry.space_group_name_H-M   'P 1'
#
loop_
_entity.id
_entity.type
_entity.pdbx_description
1 polymer ?
#
loop_
_entity_poly.entity_id
_entity_poly.type
_entity_poly.pdbx_seq_one_letter_code
_entity_poly.pdbx_strand_id
1 'polypeptide(L)'
;MLELALKGDRKYWGLVIVLLTFMGVGFAVYLKQLDFGLGITGMSRDVSWGFYIAQFTFLVGVAAGGVMVVLPRYLHDYKAFGRITILGEFLAIA
;
A
#
# COMPACT_ATOMS: atom_id res chain seq x y z
N MET A 1 2.67 -21.89 -0.02
CA MET A 1 3.32 -20.57 0.22
C MET A 1 2.80 -19.87 1.48
N LEU A 2 1.50 -19.90 1.78
CA LEU A 2 0.95 -19.35 3.04
C LEU A 2 1.55 -19.98 4.31
N GLU A 3 1.93 -21.25 4.26
CA GLU A 3 2.62 -21.93 5.37
C GLU A 3 3.96 -21.29 5.76
N LEU A 4 4.64 -20.60 4.82
CA LEU A 4 5.87 -19.85 5.10
C LEU A 4 5.56 -18.51 5.76
N ALA A 5 4.41 -17.89 5.47
CA ALA A 5 3.98 -16.67 6.14
C ALA A 5 3.64 -16.91 7.62
N LEU A 6 3.24 -18.12 7.98
CA LEU A 6 2.92 -18.49 9.37
C LEU A 6 4.15 -19.00 10.16
N LYS A 7 5.31 -19.15 9.52
CA LYS A 7 6.57 -19.54 10.16
C LYS A 7 7.50 -18.33 10.23
N GLY A 8 7.62 -17.72 11.41
CA GLY A 8 8.48 -16.54 11.61
C GLY A 8 8.98 -16.39 13.03
N ASP A 9 10.09 -15.67 13.18
CA ASP A 9 10.71 -15.34 14.48
C ASP A 9 9.85 -14.36 15.30
N ARG A 10 10.14 -14.22 16.60
CA ARG A 10 9.40 -13.33 17.52
C ARG A 10 9.37 -11.88 17.03
N LYS A 11 10.43 -11.41 16.35
CA LYS A 11 10.48 -10.08 15.72
C LYS A 11 9.51 -9.94 14.55
N TYR A 12 9.39 -11.00 13.73
CA TYR A 12 8.45 -11.03 12.60
C TYR A 12 7.02 -10.89 13.10
N TRP A 13 6.62 -11.70 14.09
CA TRP A 13 5.29 -11.62 14.68
C TRP A 13 5.03 -10.29 15.39
N GLY A 14 6.06 -9.70 16.02
CA GLY A 14 5.98 -8.35 16.58
C GLY A 14 5.62 -7.31 15.52
N LEU A 15 6.29 -7.34 14.36
CA LEU A 15 5.99 -6.45 13.24
C LEU A 15 4.58 -6.68 12.68
N VAL A 16 4.17 -7.94 12.51
CA VAL A 16 2.81 -8.28 12.03
C VAL A 16 1.75 -7.72 12.97
N ILE A 17 1.88 -7.89 14.28
CA ILE A 17 0.92 -7.36 15.27
C ILE A 17 0.85 -5.84 15.20
N VAL A 18 2.00 -5.16 15.09
CA VAL A 18 2.04 -3.70 14.96
C VAL A 18 1.29 -3.24 13.71
N LEU A 19 1.56 -3.85 12.55
CA LEU A 19 0.86 -3.51 11.30
C LEU A 19 -0.64 -3.78 11.39
N LEU A 20 -1.04 -4.93 11.94
CA LEU A 20 -2.46 -5.27 12.15
C LEU A 20 -3.14 -4.29 13.12
N THR A 21 -2.43 -3.79 14.12
CA THR A 21 -2.96 -2.78 15.04
C THR A 21 -3.26 -1.49 14.30
N PHE A 22 -2.35 -0.99 13.47
CA PHE A 22 -2.59 0.20 12.65
C PHE A 22 -3.75 0.00 11.67
N MET A 23 -3.82 -1.16 11.01
CA MET A 23 -4.93 -1.50 10.12
C MET A 23 -6.27 -1.55 10.89
N GLY A 24 -6.28 -2.14 12.08
CA GLY A 24 -7.46 -2.22 12.93
C GLY A 24 -7.95 -0.84 13.40
N VAL A 25 -7.04 0.05 13.79
CA VAL A 25 -7.37 1.44 14.12
C VAL A 25 -7.94 2.17 12.90
N GLY A 26 -7.30 2.03 11.73
CA GLY A 26 -7.79 2.61 10.49
C GLY A 26 -9.19 2.11 10.12
N PHE A 27 -9.45 0.82 10.26
CA PHE A 27 -10.75 0.21 10.02
C PHE A 27 -11.82 0.71 11.00
N ALA A 28 -11.50 0.84 12.29
CA ALA A 28 -12.43 1.39 13.28
C ALA A 28 -12.82 2.85 12.98
N VAL A 29 -11.85 3.67 12.56
CA VAL A 29 -12.12 5.06 12.13
C VAL A 29 -12.95 5.08 10.85
N TYR A 30 -12.69 4.17 9.91
CA TYR A 30 -13.49 4.03 8.70
C TYR A 30 -14.95 3.68 9.00
N LEU A 31 -15.21 2.76 9.95
CA LEU A 31 -16.58 2.46 10.39
C LEU A 31 -17.28 3.70 10.96
N LYS A 32 -16.60 4.46 11.82
CA LYS A 32 -17.14 5.71 12.35
C LYS A 32 -17.44 6.73 11.25
N GLN A 33 -16.60 6.75 10.21
CA GLN A 33 -16.81 7.61 9.06
C GLN A 33 -18.03 7.21 8.22
N LEU A 34 -18.38 5.93 8.14
CA LEU A 34 -19.59 5.50 7.43
C LEU A 34 -20.85 6.07 8.10
N ASP A 35 -20.87 6.15 9.43
CA ASP A 35 -22.00 6.69 10.18
C ASP A 35 -22.03 8.23 10.21
N PHE A 36 -20.88 8.86 10.47
CA PHE A 36 -20.78 10.33 10.59
C PHE A 36 -20.73 11.04 9.23
N GLY A 37 -20.38 10.32 8.17
CA GLY A 37 -20.16 10.86 6.83
C GLY A 37 -18.78 11.49 6.63
N LEU A 38 -18.58 12.03 5.42
CA LEU A 38 -17.29 12.55 4.96
C LEU A 38 -16.78 13.80 5.71
N GLY A 39 -17.59 14.41 6.58
CA GLY A 39 -17.17 15.57 7.37
C GLY A 39 -16.02 15.26 8.34
N ILE A 40 -15.87 14.01 8.79
CA ILE A 40 -14.79 13.60 9.69
C ILE A 40 -13.40 13.73 9.06
N THR A 41 -13.31 13.74 7.73
CA THR A 41 -12.02 13.86 7.02
C THR A 41 -11.56 15.31 6.85
N GLY A 42 -12.35 16.28 7.29
CA GLY A 42 -12.04 17.71 7.16
C GLY A 42 -12.20 18.25 5.74
N MET A 43 -12.87 17.50 4.85
CA MET A 43 -13.20 18.01 3.51
C MET A 43 -14.21 19.15 3.61
N SER A 44 -13.99 20.18 2.79
CA SER A 44 -14.85 21.35 2.69
C SER A 44 -15.41 21.47 1.27
N ARG A 45 -16.30 22.43 1.05
CA ARG A 45 -16.81 22.72 -0.30
C ARG A 45 -15.68 23.12 -1.26
N ASP A 46 -14.68 23.84 -0.75
CA ASP A 46 -13.57 24.35 -1.57
C ASP A 46 -12.46 23.28 -1.73
N VAL A 47 -12.34 22.35 -0.78
CA VAL A 47 -11.40 21.21 -0.83
C VAL A 47 -12.19 19.90 -0.74
N SER A 48 -12.89 19.57 -1.82
CA SER A 48 -13.83 18.45 -1.89
C SER A 48 -13.15 17.08 -2.05
N TRP A 49 -11.89 17.06 -2.48
CA TRP A 49 -11.11 15.84 -2.73
C TRP A 49 -10.23 15.43 -1.54
N GLY A 50 -9.75 16.43 -0.80
CA GLY A 50 -9.01 16.31 0.46
C GLY A 50 -8.01 15.17 0.52
N PHE A 51 -8.04 14.45 1.64
CA PHE A 51 -7.12 13.35 1.94
C PHE A 51 -7.27 12.17 0.97
N TYR A 52 -8.48 11.85 0.52
CA TYR A 52 -8.73 10.65 -0.27
C TYR A 52 -8.03 10.67 -1.62
N ILE A 53 -8.26 11.71 -2.42
CA ILE A 53 -7.68 11.76 -3.76
C ILE A 53 -6.18 12.03 -3.68
N ALA A 54 -5.72 12.78 -2.68
CA ALA A 54 -4.29 12.98 -2.45
C ALA A 54 -3.56 11.66 -2.18
N GLN A 55 -4.11 10.77 -1.35
CA GLN A 55 -3.52 9.45 -1.10
C GLN A 55 -3.68 8.52 -2.30
N PHE A 56 -4.80 8.58 -3.02
CA PHE A 56 -5.03 7.77 -4.22
C PHE A 56 -3.97 8.06 -5.29
N THR A 57 -3.75 9.33 -5.64
CA THR A 57 -2.75 9.69 -6.67
C THR A 57 -1.33 9.38 -6.22
N PHE A 58 -1.04 9.54 -4.93
CA PHE A 58 0.24 9.13 -4.35
C PHE A 58 0.50 7.62 -4.54
N LEU A 59 -0.44 6.77 -4.14
CA LEU A 59 -0.29 5.32 -4.24
C LEU A 59 -0.22 4.84 -5.70
N VAL A 60 -1.01 5.43 -6.60
CA VAL A 60 -0.89 5.17 -8.05
C VAL A 60 0.50 5.55 -8.56
N GLY A 61 1.06 6.67 -8.10
CA GLY A 61 2.44 7.07 -8.42
C GLY A 61 3.49 6.08 -7.91
N VAL A 62 3.33 5.57 -6.69
CA VAL A 62 4.21 4.53 -6.13
C VAL A 62 4.13 3.24 -6.96
N ALA A 63 2.93 2.79 -7.33
CA ALA A 63 2.73 1.61 -8.15
C ALA A 63 3.35 1.77 -9.55
N ALA A 64 3.15 2.93 -10.19
CA ALA A 64 3.78 3.24 -11.47
C ALA A 64 5.31 3.22 -11.37
N GLY A 65 5.89 3.73 -10.27
CA GLY A 65 7.31 3.62 -9.97
C GLY A 65 7.81 2.17 -9.92
N GLY A 66 7.05 1.27 -9.30
CA GLY A 66 7.34 -0.17 -9.28
C GLY A 66 7.40 -0.77 -10.70
N VAL A 67 6.41 -0.46 -11.54
CA VAL A 67 6.36 -0.94 -12.94
C VAL A 67 7.51 -0.39 -13.79
N MET A 68 7.93 0.86 -13.56
CA MET A 68 9.07 1.44 -14.27
C MET A 68 10.38 0.69 -14.05
N VAL A 69 10.56 0.07 -12.88
CA VAL A 69 11.72 -0.78 -12.56
C VAL A 69 11.62 -2.15 -13.23
N VAL A 70 10.39 -2.61 -13.48
CA VAL A 70 10.06 -3.92 -14.07
C VAL A 70 10.22 -3.90 -15.61
N LEU A 71 9.84 -2.80 -16.25
CA LEU A 71 9.82 -2.65 -17.72
C LEU A 71 11.14 -2.99 -18.45
N PRO A 72 12.32 -2.50 -18.01
CA PRO A 72 13.59 -2.79 -18.71
C PRO A 72 13.94 -4.28 -18.75
N ARG A 73 13.53 -5.03 -17.72
CA ARG A 73 13.73 -6.47 -17.69
C ARG A 73 12.88 -7.18 -18.74
N TYR A 74 11.61 -6.81 -18.89
CA TYR A 74 10.69 -7.50 -19.81
C TYR A 74 10.82 -7.05 -21.27
N LEU A 75 11.04 -5.75 -21.53
CA LEU A 75 11.08 -5.21 -22.89
C LEU A 75 12.48 -5.24 -23.52
N HIS A 76 13.53 -5.08 -22.72
CA HIS A 76 14.90 -4.94 -23.22
C HIS A 76 15.83 -6.04 -22.72
N ASP A 77 15.30 -7.09 -22.08
CA ASP A 77 16.06 -8.22 -21.53
C ASP A 77 17.25 -7.81 -20.63
N TYR A 78 17.13 -6.65 -19.96
CA TYR A 78 18.23 -6.10 -19.20
C TYR A 78 18.39 -6.83 -17.86
N LYS A 79 19.27 -7.85 -17.86
CA LYS A 79 19.45 -8.84 -16.77
C LYS A 79 19.80 -8.24 -15.40
N ALA A 80 20.36 -7.03 -15.36
CA ALA A 80 20.68 -6.32 -14.13
C ALA A 80 19.45 -6.08 -13.22
N PHE A 81 18.26 -5.92 -13.82
CA PHE A 81 17.03 -5.64 -13.07
C PHE A 81 16.32 -6.89 -12.56
N GLY A 82 16.72 -8.10 -12.97
CA GLY A 82 15.96 -9.32 -12.71
C GLY A 82 15.65 -9.60 -11.23
N ARG A 83 16.56 -9.28 -10.30
CA ARG A 83 16.32 -9.46 -8.86
C ARG A 83 15.41 -8.38 -8.26
N ILE A 84 15.41 -7.18 -8.84
CA ILE A 84 14.66 -6.03 -8.35
C ILE A 84 13.24 -6.04 -8.92
N THR A 85 13.03 -6.62 -10.10
CA THR A 85 11.73 -6.81 -10.75
C THR A 85 10.69 -7.41 -9.80
N ILE A 86 11.05 -8.45 -9.06
CA ILE A 86 10.14 -9.12 -8.11
C ILE A 86 9.65 -8.15 -7.03
N LEU A 87 10.53 -7.30 -6.49
CA LEU A 87 10.14 -6.30 -5.49
C LEU A 87 9.25 -5.21 -6.11
N GLY A 88 9.54 -4.80 -7.34
CA GLY A 88 8.72 -3.83 -8.09
C GLY A 88 7.32 -4.36 -8.39
N GLU A 89 7.17 -5.64 -8.70
CA GLU A 89 5.88 -6.29 -8.92
C GLU A 89 5.04 -6.37 -7.65
N PHE A 90 5.65 -6.78 -6.52
CA PHE A 90 4.94 -6.79 -5.24
C PHE A 90 4.50 -5.38 -4.83
N LEU A 91 5.35 -4.37 -5.03
CA LEU A 91 5.02 -2.98 -4.73
C LEU A 91 3.90 -2.43 -5.62
N ALA A 92 3.83 -2.85 -6.89
CA ALA A 92 2.79 -2.39 -7.81
C ALA A 92 1.40 -2.96 -7.51
N ILE A 93 1.32 -4.08 -6.80
CA ILE A 93 0.07 -4.78 -6.46
C ILE A 93 -0.39 -4.49 -5.02
N ALA A 94 0.55 -4.29 -4.10
CA ALA A 94 0.28 -4.03 -2.69
C ALA A 94 -0.42 -2.69 -2.46
#